data_AF-A0ABC9Y3X0-F1
#
_entry.id   AF-A0ABC9Y3X0-F1
#
_cell.length_a   1.000
_cell.length_b   1.000
_cell.length_c   1.000
_cell.angle_alpha   90.00
_cell.angle_beta   90.00
_cell.angle_gamma   90.00
#
_symmetry.space_group_name_H-M   'P 1'
#
loop_
_entity.id
_entity.type
_entity.pdbx_description
1 polymer ?
#
loop_
_entity_poly.entity_id
_entity_poly.type
_entity_poly.pdbx_seq_one_letter_code
_entity_poly.pdbx_strand_id
1 'polypeptide(L)'
;MGDFNHPDICWRGNTAECKQSRKFLECVDDNFPLQVIEEPTRRGAMLDLILTNKEGLVGDVKLKGSLGCSDHAMVEFRILRAARKAHSKLTTLDFRRADFGLFRDLLGRIPWDKALEGRGAQDSCLIFKGQLLQAQERCIPTKRKSSKSTKRPPWMNKELLGKVKQKKEAYRGWKQGQVTLEEHRETVQAAREQVRKAKALIEISLARDVKDNKKSFYRYVSDKRRTRENVGPLRNETGDLVTQDMEKAEVLSDFFASVFTGKCSSHTAQVAEGRDWENAKLPTVGEDQA
;
A
#
# COMPACT_ATOMS: atom_id res chain seq x y z
N MET A 1 -0.84 -2.40 -23.40
CA MET A 1 -1.02 -3.41 -24.45
C MET A 1 -0.27 -2.94 -25.67
N GLY A 2 0.49 -3.83 -26.29
CA GLY A 2 1.11 -3.61 -27.59
C GLY A 2 1.94 -4.82 -27.98
N ASP A 3 2.36 -4.85 -29.24
CA ASP A 3 3.34 -5.81 -29.74
C ASP A 3 4.75 -5.31 -29.41
N PHE A 4 5.52 -6.11 -28.66
CA PHE A 4 6.87 -5.78 -28.22
C PHE A 4 7.95 -6.54 -28.98
N ASN A 5 7.60 -7.52 -29.82
CA ASN A 5 8.53 -8.28 -30.67
C ASN A 5 9.75 -8.86 -29.92
N HIS A 6 9.51 -9.44 -28.74
CA HIS A 6 10.52 -10.15 -27.94
C HIS A 6 10.18 -11.66 -27.80
N PRO A 7 10.31 -12.46 -28.88
CA PRO A 7 9.87 -13.86 -28.93
C PRO A 7 10.65 -14.81 -28.01
N ASP A 8 11.89 -14.44 -27.66
CA ASP A 8 12.82 -15.26 -26.89
C ASP A 8 12.67 -15.09 -25.36
N ILE A 9 11.71 -14.27 -24.91
CA ILE A 9 11.43 -14.11 -23.49
C ILE A 9 10.60 -15.29 -22.98
N CYS A 10 11.16 -16.01 -22.02
CA CYS A 10 10.44 -16.98 -21.21
C CYS A 10 9.89 -16.29 -19.95
N TRP A 11 8.63 -15.89 -19.98
CA TRP A 11 7.96 -15.23 -18.85
C TRP A 11 7.83 -16.13 -17.62
N ARG A 12 7.67 -17.45 -17.80
CA ARG A 12 7.59 -18.42 -16.70
C ARG A 12 8.93 -18.60 -15.98
N GLY A 13 10.03 -18.59 -16.73
CA GLY A 13 11.39 -18.75 -16.21
C GLY A 13 12.09 -17.42 -15.88
N ASN A 14 11.46 -16.28 -16.21
CA ASN A 14 12.06 -14.96 -16.19
C ASN A 14 13.44 -14.92 -16.87
N THR A 15 13.56 -15.53 -18.05
CA THR A 15 14.81 -15.57 -18.82
C THR A 15 14.61 -15.06 -20.25
N ALA A 16 15.69 -14.60 -20.87
CA ALA A 16 15.73 -14.26 -22.28
C ALA A 16 17.11 -14.58 -22.86
N GLU A 17 17.16 -15.06 -24.09
CA GLU A 17 18.40 -15.47 -24.75
C GLU A 17 19.17 -14.24 -25.26
N CYS A 18 18.47 -13.36 -25.98
CA CYS A 18 19.10 -12.23 -26.63
C CYS A 18 19.32 -11.07 -25.65
N LYS A 19 20.37 -10.29 -25.92
CA LYS A 19 20.76 -9.15 -25.08
C LYS A 19 19.66 -8.08 -25.01
N GLN A 20 18.89 -7.91 -26.08
CA GLN A 20 17.86 -6.87 -26.14
C GLN A 20 16.65 -7.25 -25.29
N SER A 21 16.18 -8.49 -25.40
CA SER A 21 15.09 -9.04 -24.59
C SER A 21 15.47 -9.12 -23.11
N ARG A 22 16.72 -9.45 -22.77
CA ARG A 22 17.22 -9.36 -21.39
C ARG A 22 17.13 -7.95 -20.83
N LYS A 23 17.57 -6.94 -21.58
CA LYS A 23 17.45 -5.53 -21.15
C LYS A 23 15.99 -5.09 -20.99
N PHE A 24 15.09 -5.59 -21.83
CA PHE A 24 13.67 -5.32 -21.69
C PHE A 24 13.10 -5.98 -20.43
N LEU A 25 13.45 -7.25 -20.17
CA LEU A 25 13.03 -7.98 -19.00
C LEU A 25 13.56 -7.34 -17.70
N GLU A 26 14.84 -6.99 -17.64
CA GLU A 26 15.43 -6.20 -16.56
C GLU A 26 14.67 -4.88 -16.34
N CYS A 27 14.28 -4.20 -17.42
CA CYS A 27 13.49 -2.97 -17.33
C CYS A 27 12.07 -3.22 -16.80
N VAL A 28 11.44 -4.35 -17.14
CA VAL A 28 10.16 -4.75 -16.57
C VAL A 28 10.32 -5.05 -15.08
N ASP A 29 11.33 -5.82 -14.68
CA ASP A 29 11.59 -6.14 -13.27
C ASP A 29 11.89 -4.89 -12.42
N ASP A 30 12.78 -4.02 -12.90
CA ASP A 30 13.19 -2.78 -12.21
C ASP A 30 12.04 -1.79 -11.99
N ASN A 31 11.03 -1.83 -12.87
CA ASN A 31 9.90 -0.90 -12.82
C ASN A 31 8.65 -1.52 -12.19
N PHE A 32 8.68 -2.82 -11.87
CA PHE A 32 7.60 -3.60 -11.28
C PHE A 32 6.25 -3.65 -12.05
N PRO A 33 6.14 -3.47 -13.39
CA PRO A 33 4.98 -3.95 -14.11
C PRO A 33 4.92 -5.49 -14.15
N LEU A 34 3.71 -6.00 -14.03
CA LEU A 34 3.35 -7.41 -14.21
C LEU A 34 2.85 -7.60 -15.64
N GLN A 35 3.32 -8.66 -16.29
CA GLN A 35 2.77 -9.16 -17.54
C GLN A 35 1.58 -10.08 -17.24
N VAL A 36 0.41 -9.82 -17.84
CA VAL A 36 -0.84 -10.56 -17.53
C VAL A 36 -1.32 -11.51 -18.63
N ILE A 37 -0.60 -11.60 -19.74
CA ILE A 37 -0.90 -12.60 -20.77
C ILE A 37 -0.12 -13.87 -20.44
N GLU A 38 -0.80 -15.02 -20.40
CA GLU A 38 -0.22 -16.32 -20.07
C GLU A 38 -0.05 -17.24 -21.29
N GLU A 39 -0.72 -16.91 -22.39
CA GLU A 39 -0.82 -17.72 -23.59
C GLU A 39 -0.17 -17.02 -24.80
N PRO A 40 0.37 -17.77 -25.77
CA PRO A 40 0.99 -17.18 -26.97
C PRO A 40 0.02 -16.38 -27.83
N THR A 41 0.47 -15.23 -28.34
CA THR A 41 -0.34 -14.33 -29.17
C THR A 41 -0.05 -14.47 -30.66
N ARG A 42 1.07 -15.12 -31.04
CA ARG A 42 1.43 -15.37 -32.43
C ARG A 42 2.32 -16.60 -32.57
N ARG A 43 1.87 -17.62 -33.31
CA ARG A 43 2.68 -18.81 -33.71
C ARG A 43 3.51 -19.43 -32.57
N GLY A 44 2.95 -19.51 -31.36
CA GLY A 44 3.64 -20.09 -30.19
C GLY A 44 4.53 -19.12 -29.39
N ALA A 45 4.68 -17.86 -29.84
CA ALA A 45 5.37 -16.80 -29.10
C ALA A 45 4.39 -15.79 -28.48
N MET A 46 4.77 -15.23 -27.33
CA MET A 46 4.04 -14.16 -26.64
C MET A 46 4.66 -12.81 -27.00
N LEU A 47 4.13 -12.16 -28.04
CA LEU A 47 4.66 -10.89 -28.56
C LEU A 47 3.84 -9.70 -28.11
N ASP A 48 2.53 -9.90 -28.00
CA ASP A 48 1.61 -8.91 -27.50
C ASP A 48 1.60 -8.99 -25.97
N LEU A 49 1.95 -7.88 -25.31
CA LEU A 49 2.07 -7.83 -23.86
C LEU A 49 1.07 -6.84 -23.27
N ILE A 50 0.48 -7.21 -22.13
CA ILE A 50 -0.30 -6.31 -21.28
C ILE A 50 0.46 -6.15 -19.97
N LEU A 51 1.21 -5.04 -19.89
CA LEU A 51 1.92 -4.66 -18.69
C LEU A 51 1.00 -3.82 -17.78
N THR A 52 0.78 -4.27 -16.55
CA THR A 52 0.05 -3.54 -15.51
C THR A 52 0.91 -3.33 -14.28
N ASN A 53 0.84 -2.16 -13.65
CA ASN A 53 1.49 -1.91 -12.35
C ASN A 53 0.55 -2.16 -11.17
N LYS A 54 -0.59 -2.81 -11.43
CA LYS A 54 -1.62 -3.13 -10.44
C LYS A 54 -2.20 -4.50 -10.78
N GLU A 55 -1.92 -5.45 -9.91
CA GLU A 55 -2.52 -6.78 -9.93
C GLU A 55 -4.04 -6.67 -9.74
N GLY A 56 -4.80 -7.48 -10.48
CA GLY A 56 -6.26 -7.41 -10.53
C GLY A 56 -6.86 -6.14 -11.17
N LEU A 57 -6.06 -5.27 -11.80
CA LEU A 57 -6.61 -4.17 -12.62
C LEU A 57 -7.15 -4.67 -13.96
N VAL A 58 -6.44 -5.63 -14.54
CA VAL A 58 -6.84 -6.30 -15.77
C VAL A 58 -7.38 -7.66 -15.36
N GLY A 59 -8.63 -7.94 -15.72
CA GLY A 59 -9.29 -9.22 -15.48
C GLY A 59 -9.87 -9.79 -16.76
N ASP A 60 -10.34 -11.04 -16.70
CA ASP A 60 -10.95 -11.75 -17.83
C ASP A 60 -10.12 -11.71 -19.11
N VAL A 61 -8.79 -11.88 -19.01
CA VAL A 61 -7.90 -11.93 -20.19
C VAL A 61 -8.19 -13.23 -20.95
N LYS A 62 -8.58 -13.11 -22.21
CA LYS A 62 -8.92 -14.22 -23.10
C LYS A 62 -8.28 -13.99 -24.45
N LEU A 63 -7.64 -15.03 -24.99
CA LEU A 63 -7.30 -15.05 -26.40
C LEU A 63 -8.51 -15.54 -27.20
N LYS A 64 -8.79 -14.80 -28.26
CA LYS A 64 -9.75 -15.12 -29.30
C LYS A 64 -8.99 -15.50 -30.57
N GLY A 65 -9.71 -16.07 -31.53
CA GLY A 65 -9.16 -16.38 -32.86
C GLY A 65 -8.55 -15.15 -33.55
N SER A 66 -7.90 -15.38 -34.68
CA SER A 66 -7.38 -14.30 -35.51
C SER A 66 -8.49 -13.39 -36.00
N LEU A 67 -8.23 -12.08 -36.00
CA LEU A 67 -9.12 -11.12 -36.66
C LEU A 67 -8.80 -11.14 -38.17
N GLY A 68 -9.68 -11.74 -38.96
CA GLY A 68 -9.50 -11.88 -40.42
C GLY A 68 -8.28 -12.75 -40.76
N CYS A 69 -7.42 -12.27 -41.64
CA CYS A 69 -6.20 -12.95 -42.10
C CYS A 69 -4.96 -12.65 -41.22
N SER A 70 -5.14 -11.99 -40.07
CA SER A 70 -4.05 -11.71 -39.12
C SER A 70 -3.44 -13.01 -38.59
N ASP A 71 -2.11 -13.06 -38.46
CA ASP A 71 -1.42 -14.16 -37.77
C ASP A 71 -1.26 -13.91 -36.26
N HIS A 72 -1.65 -12.71 -35.78
CA HIS A 72 -1.83 -12.42 -34.36
C HIS A 72 -3.24 -12.81 -33.90
N ALA A 73 -3.30 -13.43 -32.72
CA ALA A 73 -4.52 -13.74 -31.99
C ALA A 73 -5.10 -12.49 -31.33
N MET A 74 -6.43 -12.38 -31.30
CA MET A 74 -7.10 -11.26 -30.66
C MET A 74 -7.04 -11.42 -29.14
N VAL A 75 -6.68 -10.37 -28.41
CA VAL A 75 -6.72 -10.38 -26.93
C VAL A 75 -7.90 -9.57 -26.45
N GLU A 76 -8.84 -10.23 -25.78
CA GLU A 76 -9.95 -9.60 -25.05
C GLU A 76 -9.60 -9.54 -23.56
N PHE A 77 -9.89 -8.42 -22.91
CA PHE A 77 -9.71 -8.27 -21.47
C PHE A 77 -10.61 -7.18 -20.92
N ARG A 78 -10.82 -7.17 -19.61
CA ARG A 78 -11.58 -6.13 -18.91
C ARG A 78 -10.66 -5.31 -18.03
N ILE A 79 -10.81 -3.98 -18.09
CA ILE A 79 -10.15 -3.06 -17.16
C ILE A 79 -11.11 -2.82 -16.00
N LEU A 80 -10.82 -3.44 -14.86
CA LEU A 80 -11.58 -3.31 -13.63
C LEU A 80 -11.33 -1.93 -13.00
N ARG A 81 -12.24 -0.98 -13.27
CA ARG A 81 -12.21 0.32 -12.60
C ARG A 81 -12.93 0.19 -11.26
N ALA A 82 -12.19 0.37 -10.17
CA ALA A 82 -12.81 0.69 -8.88
C ALA A 82 -13.69 1.94 -9.08
N ALA A 83 -14.93 1.89 -8.61
CA ALA A 83 -15.81 3.05 -8.58
C ALA A 83 -15.03 4.26 -8.04
N ARG A 84 -15.23 5.45 -8.63
CA ARG A 84 -14.63 6.68 -8.10
C ARG A 84 -14.96 6.69 -6.60
N LYS A 85 -13.92 6.64 -5.75
CA LYS A 85 -14.12 6.88 -4.31
C LYS A 85 -14.93 8.14 -4.21
N ALA A 86 -16.15 8.02 -3.66
CA ALA A 86 -16.96 9.18 -3.33
C ALA A 86 -16.04 10.18 -2.61
N HIS A 87 -16.19 11.46 -2.93
CA HIS A 87 -15.47 12.51 -2.24
C HIS A 87 -15.85 12.44 -0.77
N SER A 88 -15.12 11.65 0.02
CA SER A 88 -15.34 11.64 1.44
C SER A 88 -14.82 12.99 1.93
N LYS A 89 -15.75 13.80 2.44
CA LYS A 89 -15.44 14.95 3.29
C LYS A 89 -14.91 14.43 4.65
N LEU A 90 -14.00 13.45 4.62
CA LEU A 90 -13.42 12.81 5.78
C LEU A 90 -12.50 13.84 6.44
N THR A 91 -13.00 14.40 7.54
CA THR A 91 -12.18 15.11 8.51
C THR A 91 -11.29 14.11 9.22
N THR A 92 -10.02 14.46 9.38
CA THR A 92 -9.06 13.66 10.17
C THR A 92 -8.42 14.56 11.20
N LEU A 93 -8.13 14.03 12.37
CA LEU A 93 -7.40 14.75 13.41
C LEU A 93 -6.02 15.19 12.91
N ASP A 94 -5.66 16.44 13.19
CA ASP A 94 -4.36 16.99 12.83
C ASP A 94 -3.40 16.95 14.02
N PHE A 95 -2.86 15.77 14.30
CA PHE A 95 -1.89 15.56 15.38
C PHE A 95 -0.62 16.43 15.30
N ARG A 96 -0.33 17.05 14.15
CA ARG A 96 0.79 18.01 14.04
C ARG A 96 0.51 19.34 14.73
N ARG A 97 -0.77 19.69 14.86
CA ARG A 97 -1.24 20.93 15.51
C ARG A 97 -1.93 20.63 16.84
N ALA A 98 -1.78 19.41 17.35
CA ALA A 98 -2.34 19.02 18.63
C ALA A 98 -1.59 19.72 19.77
N ASP A 99 -2.34 20.24 20.74
CA ASP A 99 -1.78 20.69 22.00
C ASP A 99 -1.70 19.51 22.98
N PHE A 100 -0.56 18.84 22.99
CA PHE A 100 -0.33 17.70 23.89
C PHE A 100 -0.15 18.11 25.35
N GLY A 101 0.18 19.38 25.62
CA GLY A 101 0.25 19.92 26.98
C GLY A 101 -1.14 20.00 27.59
N LEU A 102 -2.03 20.72 26.91
CA LEU A 102 -3.44 20.82 27.30
C LEU A 102 -4.12 19.45 27.38
N PHE A 103 -3.81 18.54 26.44
CA PHE A 103 -4.37 17.19 26.44
C PHE A 103 -3.98 16.40 27.69
N ARG A 104 -2.72 16.49 28.11
CA ARG A 104 -2.22 15.84 29.34
C ARG A 104 -2.84 16.46 30.58
N ASP A 105 -2.97 17.78 30.61
CA ASP A 105 -3.56 18.50 31.75
C ASP A 105 -5.04 18.15 31.92
N LEU A 106 -5.82 18.08 30.83
CA LEU A 106 -7.23 17.71 30.88
C LEU A 106 -7.42 16.29 31.43
N LEU A 107 -6.60 15.34 30.99
CA LEU A 107 -6.67 13.97 31.49
C LEU A 107 -6.13 13.83 32.92
N GLY A 108 -5.11 14.61 33.29
CA GLY A 108 -4.52 14.59 34.62
C GLY A 108 -5.40 15.23 35.69
N ARG A 109 -6.33 16.12 35.32
CA ARG A 109 -7.30 16.75 36.25
C ARG A 109 -8.49 15.87 36.59
N ILE A 110 -8.69 14.76 35.88
CA ILE A 110 -9.80 13.86 36.13
C ILE A 110 -9.48 13.02 37.38
N PRO A 111 -10.35 13.00 38.40
CA PRO A 111 -10.17 12.15 39.57
C PRO A 111 -10.52 10.70 39.20
N TRP A 112 -9.59 10.01 38.54
CA TRP A 112 -9.78 8.66 38.01
C TRP A 112 -10.20 7.66 39.08
N ASP A 113 -9.65 7.79 40.29
CA ASP A 113 -9.99 6.91 41.41
C ASP A 113 -11.50 6.93 41.68
N LYS A 114 -12.11 8.11 41.74
CA LYS A 114 -13.56 8.27 41.96
C LYS A 114 -14.38 7.97 40.71
N ALA A 115 -13.85 8.27 39.53
CA ALA A 115 -14.56 8.05 38.27
C ALA A 115 -14.75 6.56 37.98
N LEU A 116 -13.80 5.73 38.41
CA LEU A 116 -13.74 4.29 38.15
C LEU A 116 -14.12 3.44 39.39
N GLU A 117 -14.28 4.06 40.56
CA GLU A 117 -14.64 3.37 41.81
C GLU A 117 -15.95 2.57 41.67
N GLY A 118 -15.90 1.29 42.07
CA GLY A 118 -17.06 0.40 42.09
C GLY A 118 -17.60 -0.01 40.71
N ARG A 119 -16.88 0.28 39.62
CA ARG A 119 -17.32 -0.05 38.24
C ARG A 119 -16.62 -1.28 37.69
N GLY A 120 -17.34 -2.02 36.84
CA GLY A 120 -16.74 -3.11 36.06
C GLY A 120 -15.72 -2.63 35.03
N ALA A 121 -14.91 -3.53 34.50
CA ALA A 121 -13.89 -3.22 33.50
C ALA A 121 -14.49 -2.58 32.23
N GLN A 122 -15.67 -3.04 31.81
CA GLN A 122 -16.36 -2.53 30.62
C GLN A 122 -16.81 -1.08 30.82
N ASP A 123 -17.50 -0.79 31.94
CA ASP A 123 -17.98 0.55 32.27
C ASP A 123 -16.81 1.52 32.47
N SER A 124 -15.75 1.06 33.13
CA SER A 124 -14.52 1.82 33.32
C SER A 124 -13.86 2.18 31.99
N CYS A 125 -13.81 1.24 31.04
CA CYS A 125 -13.28 1.46 29.70
C CYS A 125 -14.13 2.48 28.91
N LEU A 126 -15.46 2.41 29.02
CA LEU A 126 -16.36 3.36 28.38
C LEU A 126 -16.18 4.78 28.92
N ILE A 127 -16.05 4.94 30.24
CA ILE A 127 -15.81 6.24 30.88
C ILE A 127 -14.45 6.80 30.45
N PHE A 128 -13.41 5.98 30.49
CA PHE A 128 -12.08 6.37 30.03
C PHE A 128 -12.11 6.82 28.57
N LYS A 129 -12.72 6.03 27.69
CA LYS A 129 -12.86 6.36 26.26
C LYS A 129 -13.62 7.66 26.05
N GLY A 130 -14.70 7.88 26.80
CA GLY A 130 -15.48 9.12 26.73
C GLY A 130 -14.66 10.35 27.09
N GLN A 131 -13.94 10.30 28.22
CA GLN A 131 -13.06 11.39 28.67
C GLN A 131 -11.89 11.63 27.70
N LEU A 132 -11.30 10.56 27.17
CA LEU A 132 -10.23 10.62 26.18
C LEU A 132 -10.70 11.30 24.89
N LEU A 133 -11.87 10.92 24.38
CA LEU A 133 -12.44 11.53 23.17
C LEU A 133 -12.82 12.99 23.40
N GLN A 134 -13.35 13.34 24.58
CA GLN A 134 -13.67 14.71 24.94
C GLN A 134 -12.41 15.60 25.01
N ALA A 135 -11.33 15.10 25.62
CA ALA A 135 -10.05 15.79 25.63
C ALA A 135 -9.48 15.93 24.20
N GLN A 136 -9.66 14.89 23.37
CA GLN A 136 -9.16 14.86 22.00
C GLN A 136 -9.82 15.92 21.13
N GLU A 137 -11.14 16.09 21.24
CA GLU A 137 -11.90 17.11 20.50
C GLU A 137 -11.46 18.54 20.86
N ARG A 138 -11.10 18.78 22.12
CA ARG A 138 -10.67 20.10 22.59
C ARG A 138 -9.22 20.43 22.22
N CYS A 139 -8.36 19.43 22.17
CA CYS A 139 -6.90 19.64 22.02
C CYS A 139 -6.39 19.40 20.61
N ILE A 140 -7.11 18.64 19.78
CA ILE A 140 -6.65 18.22 18.46
C ILE A 140 -7.57 18.78 17.38
N PRO A 141 -7.15 19.83 16.66
CA PRO A 141 -7.97 20.37 15.58
C PRO A 141 -8.15 19.35 14.46
N THR A 142 -9.31 19.38 13.80
CA THR A 142 -9.55 18.55 12.62
C THR A 142 -9.07 19.25 11.36
N LYS A 143 -8.53 18.47 10.42
CA LYS A 143 -8.23 18.93 9.06
C LYS A 143 -9.06 18.17 8.06
N ARG A 144 -9.52 18.87 7.02
CA ARG A 144 -10.13 18.23 5.86
C ARG A 144 -9.05 17.49 5.08
N LYS A 145 -9.27 16.21 4.77
CA LYS A 145 -8.48 15.56 3.72
C LYS A 145 -8.80 16.25 2.39
N SER A 146 -7.87 17.04 1.87
CA SER A 146 -7.98 17.54 0.51
C SER A 146 -7.89 16.34 -0.45
N SER A 147 -8.98 16.03 -1.15
CA SER A 147 -9.02 14.98 -2.17
C SER A 147 -8.16 15.30 -3.40
N LYS A 148 -7.75 16.57 -3.57
CA LYS A 148 -7.05 17.09 -4.76
C LYS A 148 -5.56 17.30 -4.63
N SER A 149 -4.93 16.99 -3.49
CA SER A 149 -3.49 16.76 -3.53
C SER A 149 -3.31 15.38 -4.16
N THR A 150 -3.13 15.33 -5.49
CA THR A 150 -2.22 14.35 -6.06
C THR A 150 -0.96 14.43 -5.21
N LYS A 151 -0.85 13.57 -4.19
CA LYS A 151 0.26 13.59 -3.24
C LYS A 151 1.50 13.53 -4.12
N ARG A 152 2.19 14.66 -4.24
CA ARG A 152 3.45 14.69 -4.96
C ARG A 152 4.30 13.64 -4.27
N PRO A 153 4.87 12.69 -5.02
CA PRO A 153 5.76 11.73 -4.41
C PRO A 153 6.82 12.48 -3.60
N PRO A 154 7.29 11.93 -2.47
CA PRO A 154 8.24 12.63 -1.61
C PRO A 154 9.49 13.13 -2.36
N TRP A 155 9.89 12.43 -3.44
CA TRP A 155 11.01 12.77 -4.30
C TRP A 155 10.74 13.91 -5.29
N MET A 156 9.51 14.37 -5.45
CA MET A 156 9.12 15.32 -6.49
C MET A 156 9.14 16.76 -5.97
N ASN A 157 10.34 17.34 -5.91
CA ASN A 157 10.54 18.76 -5.61
C ASN A 157 10.23 19.66 -6.85
N LYS A 158 10.22 20.99 -6.65
CA LYS A 158 9.89 21.97 -7.72
C LYS A 158 10.87 21.91 -8.89
N GLU A 159 12.14 21.64 -8.62
CA GLU A 159 13.22 21.56 -9.60
C GLU A 159 13.07 20.32 -10.50
N LEU A 160 12.89 19.14 -9.91
CA LEU A 160 12.65 17.88 -10.62
C LEU A 160 11.36 17.93 -11.43
N LEU A 161 10.33 18.64 -10.94
CA LEU A 161 9.13 18.89 -11.72
C LEU A 161 9.43 19.71 -12.98
N GLY A 162 10.31 20.71 -12.88
CA GLY A 162 10.84 21.46 -14.03
C GLY A 162 11.54 20.55 -15.03
N LYS A 163 12.42 19.65 -14.57
CA LYS A 163 13.11 18.67 -15.42
C LYS A 163 12.15 17.68 -16.10
N VAL A 164 11.12 17.23 -15.39
CA VAL A 164 10.06 16.38 -15.98
C VAL A 164 9.25 17.13 -17.04
N LYS A 165 9.01 18.44 -16.87
CA LYS A 165 8.37 19.28 -17.89
C LYS A 165 9.28 19.48 -19.11
N GLN A 166 10.56 19.78 -18.90
CA GLN A 166 11.56 19.88 -19.98
C GLN A 166 11.64 18.58 -20.79
N LYS A 167 11.57 17.40 -20.13
CA LYS A 167 11.48 16.12 -20.83
C LYS A 167 10.25 16.02 -21.74
N LYS A 168 9.10 16.51 -21.29
CA LYS A 168 7.86 16.50 -22.09
C LYS A 168 7.92 17.51 -23.23
N GLU A 169 8.51 18.68 -23.00
CA GLU A 169 8.77 19.70 -24.02
C GLU A 169 9.71 19.20 -25.10
N ALA A 170 10.83 18.59 -24.73
CA ALA A 170 11.77 17.97 -25.66
C ALA A 170 11.11 16.87 -26.51
N TYR A 171 10.21 16.08 -25.92
CA TYR A 171 9.44 15.09 -26.69
C TYR A 171 8.49 15.73 -27.72
N ARG A 172 7.82 16.85 -27.37
CA ARG A 172 6.97 17.58 -28.32
C ARG A 172 7.80 18.22 -29.43
N GLY A 173 8.91 18.85 -29.09
CA GLY A 173 9.82 19.47 -30.05
C GLY A 173 10.42 18.44 -31.01
N TRP A 174 10.84 17.28 -30.51
CA TRP A 174 11.29 16.17 -31.35
C TRP A 174 10.20 15.66 -32.29
N LYS A 175 8.97 15.48 -31.79
CA LYS A 175 7.81 15.08 -32.62
C LYS A 175 7.47 16.10 -33.71
N GLN A 176 7.83 17.38 -33.51
CA GLN A 176 7.60 18.48 -34.45
C GLN A 176 8.82 18.79 -35.32
N GLY A 177 9.90 18.01 -35.21
CA GLY A 177 11.14 18.23 -35.98
C GLY A 177 11.96 19.44 -35.53
N GLN A 178 11.63 20.05 -34.39
CA GLN A 178 12.29 21.24 -33.84
C GLN A 178 13.52 20.92 -32.98
N VAL A 179 13.67 19.66 -32.57
CA VAL A 179 14.73 19.18 -31.68
C VAL A 179 15.32 17.91 -32.28
N THR A 180 16.64 17.81 -32.28
CA THR A 180 17.33 16.62 -32.80
C THR A 180 17.07 15.40 -31.90
N LEU A 181 17.27 14.19 -32.44
CA LEU A 181 17.09 12.97 -31.66
C LEU A 181 18.11 12.89 -30.50
N GLU A 182 19.33 13.37 -30.74
CA GLU A 182 20.41 13.47 -29.75
C GLU A 182 20.02 14.37 -28.57
N GLU A 183 19.60 15.62 -28.82
CA GLU A 183 19.17 16.57 -27.78
C GLU A 183 17.97 16.06 -26.98
N HIS A 184 17.02 15.39 -27.64
CA HIS A 184 15.90 14.73 -26.97
C HIS A 184 16.39 13.63 -26.03
N ARG A 185 17.29 12.77 -26.51
CA ARG A 185 17.83 11.63 -25.76
C ARG A 185 18.63 12.10 -24.53
N GLU A 186 19.45 13.13 -24.68
CA GLU A 186 20.22 13.73 -23.58
C GLU A 186 19.30 14.31 -22.51
N THR A 187 18.28 15.09 -22.92
CA THR A 187 17.29 15.68 -22.00
C THR A 187 16.52 14.61 -21.25
N VAL A 188 16.13 13.51 -21.93
CA VAL A 188 15.47 12.37 -21.31
C VAL A 188 16.38 11.66 -20.30
N GLN A 189 17.65 11.43 -20.66
CA GLN A 189 18.60 10.73 -19.82
C GLN A 189 18.93 11.53 -18.55
N ALA A 190 19.21 12.82 -18.69
CA ALA A 190 19.48 13.72 -17.57
C ALA A 190 18.28 13.80 -16.61
N ALA A 191 17.06 13.94 -17.14
CA ALA A 191 15.86 13.95 -16.30
C ALA A 191 15.63 12.62 -15.58
N ARG A 192 15.89 11.48 -16.23
CA ARG A 192 15.79 10.15 -15.62
C ARG A 192 16.81 9.97 -14.49
N GLU A 193 18.06 10.35 -14.72
CA GLU A 193 19.13 10.22 -13.73
C GLU A 193 18.83 11.03 -12.47
N GLN A 194 18.38 12.28 -12.63
CA GLN A 194 18.02 13.14 -11.50
C GLN A 194 16.84 12.58 -10.70
N VAL A 195 15.83 12.02 -11.37
CA VAL A 195 14.72 11.33 -10.68
C VAL A 195 15.19 10.09 -9.94
N ARG A 196 16.13 9.31 -10.49
CA ARG A 196 16.72 8.15 -9.79
C ARG A 196 17.48 8.60 -8.54
N LYS A 197 18.36 9.60 -8.66
CA LYS A 197 19.12 10.15 -7.53
C LYS A 197 18.19 10.64 -6.42
N ALA A 198 17.13 11.38 -6.77
CA ALA A 198 16.17 11.89 -5.79
C ALA A 198 15.40 10.78 -5.06
N LYS A 199 15.00 9.71 -5.77
CA LYS A 199 14.37 8.54 -5.14
C LYS A 199 15.33 7.83 -4.19
N ALA A 200 16.56 7.56 -4.65
CA ALA A 200 17.58 6.87 -3.87
C ALA A 200 17.93 7.64 -2.59
N LEU A 201 18.04 8.98 -2.66
CA LEU A 201 18.32 9.81 -1.49
C LEU A 201 17.23 9.69 -0.41
N ILE A 202 15.96 9.62 -0.81
CA ILE A 202 14.85 9.44 0.13
C ILE A 202 14.86 8.04 0.74
N GLU A 203 15.15 7.02 -0.05
CA GLU A 203 15.26 5.64 0.45
C GLU A 203 16.43 5.51 1.44
N ILE A 204 17.58 6.12 1.12
CA ILE A 204 18.74 6.20 2.01
C ILE A 204 18.40 6.94 3.30
N SER A 205 17.74 8.11 3.24
CA SER A 205 17.34 8.84 4.45
C SER A 205 16.36 8.03 5.30
N LEU A 206 15.37 7.38 4.67
CA LEU A 206 14.41 6.53 5.36
C LEU A 206 15.09 5.33 6.04
N ALA A 207 16.11 4.74 5.41
CA ALA A 207 16.87 3.63 5.97
C ALA A 207 17.75 4.06 7.15
N ARG A 208 18.37 5.25 7.09
CA ARG A 208 19.16 5.82 8.19
C ARG A 208 18.29 6.15 9.40
N ASP A 209 17.12 6.73 9.16
CA ASP A 209 16.23 7.22 10.21
C ASP A 209 15.29 6.14 10.78
N VAL A 210 15.45 4.85 10.41
CA VAL A 210 14.56 3.77 10.88
C VAL A 210 14.58 3.65 12.40
N LYS A 211 15.75 3.81 13.03
CA LYS A 211 15.89 3.65 14.48
C LYS A 211 15.07 4.70 15.24
N ASP A 212 15.10 5.95 14.77
CA ASP A 212 14.43 7.08 15.42
C ASP A 212 12.98 7.27 14.96
N ASN A 213 12.67 6.89 13.70
CA ASN A 213 11.36 7.08 13.08
C ASN A 213 10.89 5.85 12.28
N LYS A 214 10.68 4.74 13.00
CA LYS A 214 10.11 3.49 12.44
C LYS A 214 8.84 3.75 11.62
N LYS A 215 8.00 4.70 12.06
CA LYS A 215 6.71 5.02 11.43
C LYS A 215 6.84 5.58 10.01
N SER A 216 7.87 6.39 9.71
CA SER A 216 8.06 6.89 8.34
C SER A 216 8.49 5.80 7.37
N PHE A 217 9.35 4.88 7.83
CA PHE A 217 9.79 3.73 7.04
C PHE A 217 8.64 2.77 6.74
N TYR A 218 7.91 2.31 7.75
CA TYR A 218 6.76 1.42 7.54
C TYR A 218 5.66 2.10 6.72
N ARG A 219 5.47 3.42 6.87
CA ARG A 219 4.57 4.17 5.98
C ARG A 219 5.05 4.14 4.53
N TYR A 220 6.35 4.33 4.26
CA TYR A 220 6.90 4.24 2.91
C TYR A 220 6.71 2.84 2.31
N VAL A 221 7.04 1.79 3.07
CA VAL A 221 6.81 0.39 2.67
C VAL A 221 5.32 0.13 2.42
N SER A 222 4.43 0.60 3.29
CA SER A 222 2.98 0.47 3.12
C SER A 222 2.41 1.27 1.95
N ASP A 223 3.00 2.42 1.59
CA ASP A 223 2.60 3.19 0.40
C ASP A 223 3.08 2.49 -0.89
N LYS A 224 4.11 1.63 -0.79
CA LYS A 224 4.62 0.80 -1.90
C LYS A 224 3.87 -0.53 -2.02
N ARG A 225 3.48 -1.14 -0.89
CA ARG A 225 2.60 -2.31 -0.82
C ARG A 225 1.16 -1.88 -1.12
N ARG A 226 0.69 -2.12 -2.35
CA ARG A 226 -0.56 -1.51 -2.84
C ARG A 226 -1.84 -2.27 -2.55
N THR A 227 -1.74 -3.50 -2.08
CA THR A 227 -2.83 -4.19 -1.37
C THR A 227 -2.76 -3.78 0.10
N ARG A 228 -3.81 -3.11 0.57
CA ARG A 228 -4.13 -3.22 1.99
C ARG A 228 -4.65 -4.64 2.15
N GLU A 229 -3.82 -5.53 2.66
CA GLU A 229 -4.33 -6.74 3.29
C GLU A 229 -5.25 -6.25 4.40
N ASN A 230 -6.56 -6.27 4.11
CA ASN A 230 -7.53 -6.23 5.18
C ASN A 230 -7.40 -7.56 5.91
N VAL A 231 -7.70 -7.57 7.21
CA VAL A 231 -7.80 -8.84 7.93
C VAL A 231 -8.79 -9.71 7.16
N GLY A 232 -8.30 -10.85 6.65
CA GLY A 232 -9.10 -11.81 5.91
C GLY A 232 -10.27 -12.33 6.75
N PRO A 233 -11.17 -13.12 6.15
CA PRO A 233 -12.19 -13.81 6.93
C PRO A 233 -11.54 -14.63 8.05
N LEU A 234 -12.01 -14.44 9.29
CA LEU A 234 -11.54 -15.20 10.45
C LEU A 234 -12.48 -16.37 10.69
N ARG A 235 -11.98 -17.48 11.24
CA ARG A 235 -12.85 -18.55 11.74
C ARG A 235 -13.18 -18.30 13.21
N ASN A 236 -14.46 -18.32 13.55
CA ASN A 236 -14.91 -18.31 14.94
C ASN A 236 -14.77 -19.71 15.57
N GLU A 237 -15.14 -19.83 16.85
CA GLU A 237 -15.10 -21.10 17.59
C GLU A 237 -16.04 -22.17 17.02
N THR A 238 -17.14 -21.77 16.35
CA THR A 238 -18.07 -22.69 15.68
C THR A 238 -17.58 -23.16 14.31
N GLY A 239 -16.45 -22.61 13.82
CA GLY A 239 -15.82 -22.97 12.54
C GLY A 239 -16.31 -22.17 11.33
N ASP A 240 -17.23 -21.23 11.53
CA ASP A 240 -17.82 -20.36 10.52
C ASP A 240 -16.87 -19.22 10.11
N LEU A 241 -16.97 -18.80 8.84
CA LEU A 241 -16.18 -17.70 8.30
C LEU A 241 -16.82 -16.34 8.60
N VAL A 242 -16.10 -15.56 9.38
CA VAL A 242 -16.48 -14.23 9.83
C VAL A 242 -15.89 -13.18 8.91
N THR A 243 -16.76 -12.47 8.20
CA THR A 243 -16.36 -11.45 7.20
C THR A 243 -16.59 -10.02 7.69
N GLN A 244 -17.50 -9.80 8.65
CA GLN A 244 -17.81 -8.48 9.21
C GLN A 244 -16.77 -8.01 10.22
N ASP A 245 -16.43 -6.70 10.20
CA ASP A 245 -15.39 -6.14 11.06
C ASP A 245 -15.70 -6.22 12.56
N MET A 246 -16.98 -6.14 12.95
CA MET A 246 -17.41 -6.25 14.35
C MET A 246 -17.18 -7.67 14.88
N GLU A 247 -17.73 -8.66 14.18
CA GLU A 247 -17.60 -10.07 14.53
C GLU A 247 -16.13 -10.52 14.52
N LYS A 248 -15.31 -10.02 13.57
CA LYS A 248 -13.85 -10.27 13.58
C LYS A 248 -13.19 -9.74 14.85
N ALA A 249 -13.60 -8.57 15.34
CA ALA A 249 -13.06 -8.00 16.56
C ALA A 249 -13.48 -8.79 17.80
N GLU A 250 -14.71 -9.32 17.82
CA GLU A 250 -15.21 -10.20 18.87
C GLU A 250 -14.43 -11.51 18.91
N VAL A 251 -14.26 -12.20 17.76
CA VAL A 251 -13.45 -13.44 17.68
C VAL A 251 -12.02 -13.23 18.19
N LEU A 252 -11.38 -12.10 17.84
CA LEU A 252 -10.06 -11.77 18.34
C LEU A 252 -10.05 -11.45 19.84
N SER A 253 -11.11 -10.81 20.34
CA SER A 253 -11.28 -10.51 21.76
C SER A 253 -11.45 -11.78 22.59
N ASP A 254 -12.29 -12.71 22.12
CA ASP A 254 -12.55 -13.99 22.77
C ASP A 254 -11.29 -14.87 22.78
N PHE A 255 -10.57 -14.91 21.65
CA PHE A 255 -9.26 -15.56 21.60
C PHE A 255 -8.28 -14.93 22.59
N PHE A 256 -8.22 -13.60 22.66
CA PHE A 256 -7.33 -12.91 23.61
C PHE A 256 -7.72 -13.23 25.06
N ALA A 257 -9.02 -13.24 25.39
CA ALA A 257 -9.52 -13.58 26.72
C ALA A 257 -9.21 -15.05 27.09
N SER A 258 -9.33 -15.99 26.15
CA SER A 258 -9.07 -17.41 26.40
C SER A 258 -7.61 -17.70 26.74
N VAL A 259 -6.66 -17.03 26.05
CA VAL A 259 -5.23 -17.13 26.38
C VAL A 259 -4.84 -16.31 27.61
N PHE A 260 -5.68 -15.36 28.04
CA PHE A 260 -5.47 -14.55 29.22
C PHE A 260 -6.04 -15.21 30.49
N THR A 261 -5.63 -16.45 30.76
CA THR A 261 -6.02 -17.18 31.97
C THR A 261 -4.83 -17.38 32.92
N GLY A 262 -4.67 -16.42 33.84
CA GLY A 262 -4.44 -16.65 35.28
C GLY A 262 -3.08 -17.16 35.80
N LYS A 263 -2.21 -16.23 36.22
CA LYS A 263 -1.53 -16.34 37.53
C LYS A 263 -1.70 -15.03 38.30
N CYS A 264 -2.92 -14.78 38.76
CA CYS A 264 -3.16 -13.90 39.89
C CYS A 264 -3.52 -14.78 41.08
N SER A 265 -2.52 -15.43 41.66
CA SER A 265 -2.57 -15.74 43.09
C SER A 265 -1.93 -14.55 43.80
N SER A 266 -2.69 -13.98 44.72
CA SER A 266 -2.35 -12.81 45.54
C SER A 266 -0.89 -12.75 45.95
N HIS A 267 -0.13 -11.80 45.41
CA HIS A 267 0.83 -10.94 46.11
C HIS A 267 1.37 -9.88 45.13
N THR A 268 1.21 -8.62 45.54
CA THR A 268 1.92 -7.40 45.15
C THR A 268 2.48 -7.32 43.72
N ALA A 269 1.91 -6.42 42.92
CA ALA A 269 2.39 -6.04 41.61
C ALA A 269 3.88 -5.64 41.63
N GLN A 270 4.73 -6.52 41.10
CA GLN A 270 5.98 -6.10 40.46
C GLN A 270 5.84 -6.33 38.95
N VAL A 271 6.19 -5.28 38.22
CA VAL A 271 6.28 -5.24 36.75
C VAL A 271 7.26 -6.32 36.32
N ALA A 272 6.77 -7.40 35.70
CA ALA A 272 7.60 -8.41 35.06
C ALA A 272 7.50 -8.25 33.54
N GLU A 273 8.68 -8.15 32.93
CA GLU A 273 8.94 -8.04 31.50
C GLU A 273 8.29 -9.14 30.66
N GLY A 274 8.17 -8.83 29.37
CA GLY A 274 7.42 -9.57 28.35
C GLY A 274 7.65 -11.08 28.35
N ARG A 275 6.57 -11.82 28.10
CA ARG A 275 6.60 -13.25 27.82
C ARG A 275 6.51 -13.50 26.32
N ASP A 276 7.33 -14.45 25.86
CA ASP A 276 7.37 -15.00 24.50
C ASP A 276 6.02 -15.58 24.07
N TRP A 277 5.60 -15.20 22.86
CA TRP A 277 4.29 -15.49 22.26
C TRP A 277 4.28 -16.76 21.39
N GLU A 278 5.32 -17.60 21.44
CA GLU A 278 5.56 -18.59 20.37
C GLU A 278 4.65 -19.85 20.39
N ASN A 279 3.89 -20.10 21.47
CA ASN A 279 3.16 -21.37 21.62
C ASN A 279 1.63 -21.30 21.50
N ALA A 280 1.03 -20.13 21.22
CA ALA A 280 -0.43 -20.01 21.03
C ALA A 280 -0.81 -20.20 19.55
N LYS A 281 -1.66 -21.18 19.25
CA LYS A 281 -2.16 -21.45 17.89
C LYS A 281 -3.07 -20.30 17.45
N LEU A 282 -2.60 -19.46 16.52
CA LEU A 282 -3.33 -18.30 16.01
C LEU A 282 -4.61 -18.72 15.25
N PRO A 283 -5.68 -17.90 15.27
CA PRO A 283 -6.84 -18.10 14.40
C PRO A 283 -6.40 -18.14 12.93
N THR A 284 -6.79 -19.20 12.21
CA THR A 284 -6.37 -19.43 10.83
C THR A 284 -7.16 -18.54 9.86
N VAL A 285 -6.45 -17.90 8.92
CA VAL A 285 -7.07 -17.18 7.79
C VAL A 285 -7.71 -18.21 6.86
N GLY A 286 -9.00 -18.07 6.57
CA GLY A 286 -9.66 -18.86 5.54
C GLY A 286 -9.35 -18.33 4.15
N GLU A 287 -8.88 -19.19 3.24
CA GLU A 287 -8.81 -18.87 1.81
C GLU A 287 -10.23 -18.80 1.23
N ASP A 288 -10.49 -17.75 0.44
CA ASP A 288 -11.72 -17.64 -0.35
C ASP A 288 -11.73 -18.77 -1.38
N GLN A 289 -12.67 -19.71 -1.26
CA GLN A 289 -12.94 -20.68 -2.32
C GLN A 289 -13.62 -19.94 -3.48
N ALA A 290 -12.97 -19.98 -4.65
CA ALA A 290 -13.41 -19.40 -5.91
C ALA A 290 -14.61 -20.15 -6.53
#